data_AF-A0A935UPW8-F1
#
_entry.id   AF-A0A935UPW8-F1
#
_cell.length_a   1.000
_cell.length_b   1.000
_cell.length_c   1.000
_cell.angle_alpha   90.00
_cell.angle_beta   90.00
_cell.angle_gamma   90.00
#
_symmetry.space_group_name_H-M   'P 1'
#
loop_
_entity.id
_entity.type
_entity.pdbx_description
1 polymer ?
#
loop_
_entity_poly.entity_id
_entity_poly.type
_entity_poly.pdbx_seq_one_letter_code
_entity_poly.pdbx_strand_id
1 'polypeptide(L)'
;MSRSGGSFPPPDQGRSRVTPGRTEGADAADREQPATSANDGANGGADDGAREALARARAAARAKGLMPGRDGGASSFGASRRTGRGTDRRSAAGADARDPLLVSDAVGRVLSHRGWERDLAIGSIMARWAVIVGLDVARHCEPERFDRGVLTVRAESSAWAAQLRGFAPTILQLLEREVGPGLVLELRILGPGGPSWRRGRLSVRGRGPRDTYG
;
A
#
# COMPACT_ATOMS: atom_id res chain seq x y z
N MET A 1 35.13 -45.95 53.04
CA MET A 1 35.68 -46.67 51.87
C MET A 1 34.98 -46.08 50.65
N SER A 2 35.55 -45.08 49.98
CA SER A 2 36.54 -45.17 48.89
C SER A 2 35.92 -44.83 47.53
N ARG A 3 36.35 -43.66 46.99
CA ARG A 3 36.72 -43.37 45.58
C ARG A 3 35.55 -43.40 44.56
N SER A 4 35.45 -42.61 43.49
CA SER A 4 36.33 -41.80 42.63
C SER A 4 35.45 -40.66 42.05
N GLY A 5 35.93 -39.46 41.72
CA GLY A 5 36.96 -39.16 40.73
C GLY A 5 36.33 -39.02 39.34
N GLY A 6 36.19 -37.80 38.82
CA GLY A 6 35.61 -37.54 37.49
C GLY A 6 35.49 -36.06 37.14
N SER A 7 36.63 -35.37 37.06
CA SER A 7 36.76 -34.02 36.50
C SER A 7 36.61 -34.11 34.97
N PHE A 8 35.74 -33.28 34.38
CA PHE A 8 35.57 -33.19 32.93
C PHE A 8 36.01 -31.80 32.44
N PRO A 9 36.92 -31.70 31.44
CA PRO A 9 37.51 -30.45 30.98
C PRO A 9 36.65 -29.69 29.96
N PRO A 10 36.89 -28.38 29.71
CA PRO A 10 36.21 -27.60 28.68
C PRO A 10 36.83 -27.84 27.29
N PRO A 11 36.07 -27.66 26.18
CA PRO A 11 36.65 -27.67 24.84
C PRO A 11 37.27 -26.30 24.48
N ASP A 12 38.58 -26.32 24.20
CA ASP A 12 39.34 -25.24 23.57
C ASP A 12 39.47 -25.50 22.05
N GLN A 13 38.97 -24.51 21.29
CA GLN A 13 39.43 -23.94 20.01
C GLN A 13 40.27 -24.78 19.01
N GLY A 14 39.83 -24.76 17.74
CA GLY A 14 40.69 -24.90 16.55
C GLY A 14 40.01 -24.25 15.34
N ARG A 15 40.16 -22.94 15.13
CA ARG A 15 41.12 -22.30 14.20
C ARG A 15 41.25 -22.98 12.83
N SER A 16 40.73 -22.29 11.80
CA SER A 16 41.37 -22.20 10.48
C SER A 16 41.10 -20.82 9.89
N ARG A 17 42.16 -19.99 9.91
CA ARG A 17 42.27 -18.75 9.15
C ARG A 17 42.72 -19.13 7.73
N VAL A 18 42.09 -18.55 6.72
CA VAL A 18 42.68 -18.44 5.37
C VAL A 18 42.65 -16.95 4.98
N THR A 19 43.84 -16.38 4.87
CA THR A 19 44.19 -15.10 4.25
C THR A 19 45.20 -15.40 3.11
N PRO A 20 45.69 -14.44 2.31
CA PRO A 20 45.21 -14.18 0.95
C PRO A 20 46.34 -14.36 -0.11
N GLY A 21 45.98 -14.36 -1.39
CA GLY A 21 46.92 -14.13 -2.51
C GLY A 21 46.12 -13.52 -3.67
N ARG A 22 46.31 -12.26 -4.08
CA ARG A 22 47.46 -11.60 -4.72
C ARG A 22 47.80 -12.16 -6.11
N THR A 23 47.51 -11.36 -7.12
CA THR A 23 48.31 -10.96 -8.31
C THR A 23 47.41 -9.97 -9.09
N GLU A 24 47.73 -8.68 -9.17
CA GLU A 24 48.54 -8.02 -10.24
C GLU A 24 48.01 -8.36 -11.65
N GLY A 25 47.66 -7.43 -12.54
CA GLY A 25 47.69 -5.97 -12.56
C GLY A 25 47.26 -5.46 -13.94
N ALA A 26 47.10 -4.13 -14.02
CA ALA A 26 47.22 -3.24 -15.18
C ALA A 26 46.22 -3.34 -16.37
N ASP A 27 45.55 -2.20 -16.59
CA ASP A 27 45.63 -1.35 -17.80
C ASP A 27 44.31 -1.02 -18.53
N ALA A 28 44.13 0.30 -18.73
CA ALA A 28 43.36 1.02 -19.74
C ALA A 28 41.85 0.72 -19.93
N ALA A 29 40.96 1.67 -20.22
CA ALA A 29 40.94 3.12 -20.30
C ALA A 29 39.46 3.51 -20.59
N ASP A 30 39.09 4.72 -20.19
CA ASP A 30 38.15 5.60 -20.89
C ASP A 30 36.70 5.14 -21.14
N ARG A 31 35.76 5.65 -20.33
CA ARG A 31 34.58 6.35 -20.88
C ARG A 31 33.97 7.33 -19.88
N GLU A 32 34.28 8.59 -20.13
CA GLU A 32 33.82 9.78 -19.44
C GLU A 32 32.30 9.99 -19.58
N GLN A 33 31.64 10.30 -18.46
CA GLN A 33 30.39 11.07 -18.46
C GLN A 33 30.77 12.56 -18.54
N PRO A 34 29.93 13.41 -19.12
CA PRO A 34 29.46 14.50 -18.27
C PRO A 34 28.01 14.93 -18.49
N ALA A 35 27.40 15.38 -17.40
CA ALA A 35 26.34 16.36 -17.39
C ALA A 35 26.95 17.77 -17.30
N THR A 36 26.36 18.75 -17.98
CA THR A 36 25.77 19.99 -17.42
C THR A 36 25.71 21.14 -18.44
N SER A 37 24.54 21.80 -18.46
CA SER A 37 24.26 23.23 -18.63
C SER A 37 25.11 24.10 -19.56
N ALA A 38 24.48 24.76 -20.54
CA ALA A 38 24.14 26.20 -20.49
C ALA A 38 23.75 26.74 -21.88
N ASN A 39 22.71 27.56 -21.85
CA ASN A 39 22.11 28.35 -22.92
C ASN A 39 22.97 29.57 -23.26
N ASP A 40 23.19 29.87 -24.56
CA ASP A 40 22.95 31.22 -25.10
C ASP A 40 23.06 31.28 -26.65
N GLY A 41 22.05 31.90 -27.27
CA GLY A 41 22.22 32.82 -28.40
C GLY A 41 22.47 32.28 -29.82
N ALA A 42 21.40 31.95 -30.55
CA ALA A 42 21.30 32.27 -31.99
C ALA A 42 19.82 32.40 -32.42
N ASN A 43 19.27 33.57 -32.12
CA ASN A 43 18.00 34.09 -32.59
C ASN A 43 18.01 34.22 -34.14
N GLY A 44 17.85 33.10 -34.84
CA GLY A 44 17.78 33.03 -36.30
C GLY A 44 16.95 31.87 -36.86
N GLY A 45 16.58 30.87 -36.04
CA GLY A 45 15.76 29.72 -36.46
C GLY A 45 14.26 29.86 -36.20
N ALA A 46 13.84 30.85 -35.40
CA ALA A 46 12.43 31.05 -35.06
C ALA A 46 11.62 31.54 -36.28
N ASP A 47 12.21 32.42 -37.09
CA ASP A 47 11.60 32.96 -38.30
C ASP A 47 11.52 31.90 -39.40
N ASP A 48 12.54 31.04 -39.51
CA ASP A 48 12.57 29.98 -40.50
C ASP A 48 11.59 28.85 -40.15
N GLY A 49 11.48 28.50 -38.86
CA GLY A 49 10.44 27.58 -38.39
C GLY A 49 9.02 28.14 -38.60
N ALA A 50 8.81 29.44 -38.39
CA ALA A 50 7.52 30.09 -38.64
C ALA A 50 7.17 30.11 -40.14
N ARG A 51 8.15 30.36 -41.03
CA ARG A 51 7.96 30.33 -42.48
C ARG A 51 7.66 28.91 -42.99
N GLU A 52 8.35 27.91 -42.48
CA GLU A 52 8.12 26.52 -42.86
C GLU A 52 6.75 26.01 -42.38
N ALA A 53 6.37 26.36 -41.14
CA ALA A 53 5.05 26.06 -40.59
C ALA A 53 3.92 26.71 -41.42
N LEU A 54 4.10 27.97 -41.83
CA LEU A 54 3.14 28.69 -42.67
C LEU A 54 3.05 28.07 -44.08
N ALA A 55 4.17 27.66 -44.67
CA ALA A 55 4.19 27.00 -45.97
C ALA A 55 3.45 25.64 -45.94
N ARG A 56 3.66 24.86 -44.88
CA ARG A 56 2.97 23.58 -44.64
C ARG A 56 1.47 23.77 -44.43
N ALA A 57 1.08 24.80 -43.68
CA ALA A 57 -0.33 25.17 -43.48
C ALA A 57 -1.01 25.60 -44.80
N ARG A 58 -0.32 26.38 -45.64
CA ARG A 58 -0.81 26.78 -46.96
C ARG A 58 -0.93 25.59 -47.93
N ALA A 59 0.03 24.66 -47.93
CA ALA A 59 -0.07 23.44 -48.73
C ALA A 59 -1.26 22.57 -48.33
N ALA A 60 -1.51 22.42 -47.02
CA ALA A 60 -2.67 21.71 -46.50
C ALA A 60 -4.00 22.40 -46.84
N ALA A 61 -4.04 23.75 -46.84
CA ALA A 61 -5.22 24.50 -47.25
C ALA A 61 -5.52 24.33 -48.75
N ARG A 62 -4.48 24.34 -49.60
CA ARG A 62 -4.60 24.05 -51.05
C ARG A 62 -5.11 22.64 -51.31
N ALA A 63 -4.58 21.64 -50.63
CA ALA A 63 -5.06 20.25 -50.72
C ALA A 63 -6.54 20.11 -50.33
N LYS A 64 -7.02 20.98 -49.42
CA LYS A 64 -8.43 21.02 -48.98
C LYS A 64 -9.32 21.95 -49.82
N GLY A 65 -8.80 22.53 -50.91
CA GLY A 65 -9.55 23.44 -51.79
C GLY A 65 -9.88 24.81 -51.14
N LEU A 66 -9.30 25.12 -49.99
CA LEU A 66 -9.52 26.38 -49.26
C LEU A 66 -8.52 27.42 -49.77
N MET A 67 -8.91 28.10 -50.86
CA MET A 67 -8.18 29.27 -51.39
C MET A 67 -8.76 30.55 -50.76
N PRO A 68 -7.97 31.34 -50.00
CA PRO A 68 -8.37 32.68 -49.60
C PRO A 68 -8.38 33.59 -50.84
N GLY A 69 -9.51 34.23 -51.13
CA GLY A 69 -9.60 35.27 -52.18
C GLY A 69 -10.19 34.84 -53.52
N ARG A 70 -11.12 33.88 -53.57
CA ARG A 70 -11.91 33.62 -54.77
C ARG A 70 -13.39 33.83 -54.50
N ASP A 71 -13.82 35.07 -54.73
CA ASP A 71 -15.22 35.42 -54.90
C ASP A 71 -15.66 35.04 -56.33
N GLY A 72 -16.84 34.43 -56.43
CA GLY A 72 -17.46 34.00 -57.70
C GLY A 72 -17.35 32.47 -57.87
N GLY A 73 -18.42 31.72 -58.05
CA GLY A 73 -19.80 32.02 -58.37
C GLY A 73 -20.38 30.77 -59.05
N ALA A 74 -21.67 30.54 -58.83
CA ALA A 74 -22.52 29.57 -59.53
C ALA A 74 -22.39 28.05 -59.22
N SER A 75 -23.45 27.58 -58.56
CA SER A 75 -24.19 26.32 -58.76
C SER A 75 -23.48 24.98 -58.59
N SER A 76 -23.72 24.38 -57.42
CA SER A 76 -24.27 23.02 -57.37
C SER A 76 -25.28 22.94 -56.23
N PHE A 77 -26.56 22.98 -56.59
CA PHE A 77 -27.64 22.54 -55.72
C PHE A 77 -27.41 21.07 -55.39
N GLY A 78 -27.15 20.77 -54.12
CA GLY A 78 -27.15 19.40 -53.59
C GLY A 78 -25.83 18.94 -52.98
N ALA A 79 -25.51 19.44 -51.78
CA ALA A 79 -24.87 18.64 -50.72
C ALA A 79 -24.71 19.48 -49.44
N SER A 80 -25.09 18.87 -48.32
CA SER A 80 -24.48 19.11 -47.01
C SER A 80 -24.54 20.53 -46.44
N ARG A 81 -25.75 20.99 -46.06
CA ARG A 81 -25.91 21.94 -44.95
C ARG A 81 -26.46 21.19 -43.74
N ARG A 82 -25.56 20.66 -42.90
CA ARG A 82 -25.70 20.51 -41.43
C ARG A 82 -24.48 19.81 -40.81
N THR A 83 -23.27 20.28 -41.11
CA THR A 83 -22.07 19.92 -40.32
C THR A 83 -21.28 21.18 -40.00
N GLY A 84 -21.89 22.01 -39.15
CA GLY A 84 -21.22 23.18 -38.63
C GLY A 84 -22.00 23.74 -37.46
N ARG A 85 -21.32 23.81 -36.31
CA ARG A 85 -21.68 24.54 -35.09
C ARG A 85 -22.37 23.70 -34.02
N GLY A 86 -21.63 23.54 -32.92
CA GLY A 86 -22.04 22.81 -31.74
C GLY A 86 -21.07 21.68 -31.42
N THR A 87 -19.82 21.99 -31.08
CA THR A 87 -19.19 21.28 -29.96
C THR A 87 -19.89 21.71 -28.68
N ASP A 88 -21.21 21.60 -28.66
CA ASP A 88 -21.90 21.40 -27.42
C ASP A 88 -21.25 20.13 -26.90
N ARG A 89 -20.62 20.23 -25.73
CA ARG A 89 -20.54 19.10 -24.82
C ARG A 89 -21.97 18.76 -24.39
N ARG A 90 -22.83 18.43 -25.36
CA ARG A 90 -24.06 17.71 -25.16
C ARG A 90 -23.58 16.43 -24.52
N SER A 91 -24.01 16.20 -23.28
CA SER A 91 -23.90 14.93 -22.58
C SER A 91 -23.97 13.82 -23.61
N ALA A 92 -22.81 13.22 -23.92
CA ALA A 92 -22.79 12.07 -24.78
C ALA A 92 -23.65 11.01 -24.08
N ALA A 93 -24.40 10.21 -24.82
CA ALA A 93 -25.23 9.13 -24.28
C ALA A 93 -24.36 7.95 -23.76
N GLY A 94 -23.38 8.26 -22.93
CA GLY A 94 -22.50 7.34 -22.24
C GLY A 94 -22.33 7.82 -20.80
N ALA A 95 -22.07 6.89 -19.89
CA ALA A 95 -22.02 7.13 -18.46
C ALA A 95 -21.13 8.35 -18.12
N ASP A 96 -21.76 9.44 -17.70
CA ASP A 96 -21.10 10.65 -17.22
C ASP A 96 -20.77 10.47 -15.73
N ALA A 97 -19.70 11.12 -15.27
CA ALA A 97 -19.39 11.19 -13.83
C ALA A 97 -20.51 11.90 -13.04
N ARG A 98 -21.41 12.60 -13.74
CA ARG A 98 -22.59 13.28 -13.19
C ARG A 98 -23.88 12.46 -13.25
N ASP A 99 -23.84 11.26 -13.82
CA ASP A 99 -25.02 10.40 -13.85
C ASP A 99 -25.33 9.86 -12.45
N PRO A 100 -26.62 9.68 -12.11
CA PRO A 100 -27.00 9.10 -10.84
C PRO A 100 -26.45 7.67 -10.74
N LEU A 101 -25.58 7.47 -9.75
CA LEU A 101 -25.06 6.17 -9.40
C LEU A 101 -25.93 5.56 -8.30
N LEU A 102 -25.92 4.23 -8.19
CA LEU A 102 -26.36 3.59 -6.96
C LEU A 102 -25.52 4.14 -5.80
N VAL A 103 -26.18 4.40 -4.67
CA VAL A 103 -25.51 4.95 -3.48
C VAL A 103 -24.34 4.05 -3.07
N SER A 104 -24.51 2.72 -3.16
CA SER A 104 -23.45 1.75 -2.89
C SER A 104 -22.22 1.92 -3.79
N ASP A 105 -22.41 2.18 -5.08
CA ASP A 105 -21.30 2.34 -6.03
C ASP A 105 -20.55 3.65 -5.82
N ALA A 106 -21.29 4.72 -5.52
CA ALA A 106 -20.69 6.01 -5.19
C ALA A 106 -19.87 5.94 -3.89
N VAL A 107 -20.42 5.29 -2.85
CA VAL A 107 -19.72 5.06 -1.58
C VAL A 107 -18.49 4.16 -1.80
N GLY A 108 -18.64 3.03 -2.49
CA GLY A 108 -17.55 2.14 -2.82
C GLY A 108 -16.40 2.85 -3.55
N ARG A 109 -16.71 3.68 -4.55
CA ARG A 109 -15.71 4.48 -5.27
C ARG A 109 -14.95 5.42 -4.34
N VAL A 110 -15.62 6.08 -3.38
CA VAL A 110 -14.97 6.96 -2.40
C VAL A 110 -14.08 6.17 -1.44
N LEU A 111 -14.56 5.01 -0.99
CA LEU A 111 -13.81 4.09 -0.13
C LEU A 111 -12.51 3.63 -0.77
N SER A 112 -12.59 3.14 -2.02
CA SER A 112 -11.42 2.64 -2.75
C SER A 112 -10.45 3.78 -3.09
N HIS A 113 -10.96 4.94 -3.53
CA HIS A 113 -10.11 6.08 -3.89
C HIS A 113 -9.34 6.66 -2.69
N ARG A 114 -9.85 6.49 -1.47
CA ARG A 114 -9.16 6.93 -0.24
C ARG A 114 -8.43 5.81 0.50
N GLY A 115 -8.52 4.57 0.03
CA GLY A 115 -7.93 3.41 0.70
C GLY A 115 -8.54 3.09 2.06
N TRP A 116 -9.76 3.56 2.33
CA TRP A 116 -10.46 3.40 3.62
C TRP A 116 -11.10 2.03 3.80
N GLU A 117 -11.05 1.18 2.79
CA GLU A 117 -11.61 -0.18 2.83
C GLU A 117 -11.06 -0.97 4.02
N ARG A 118 -9.74 -0.89 4.27
CA ARG A 118 -9.10 -1.55 5.40
C ARG A 118 -9.56 -0.98 6.75
N ASP A 119 -9.61 0.33 6.88
CA ASP A 119 -10.01 0.98 8.14
C ASP A 119 -11.49 0.72 8.48
N LEU A 120 -12.36 0.67 7.46
CA LEU A 120 -13.77 0.32 7.64
C LEU A 120 -13.98 -1.16 7.95
N ALA A 121 -13.21 -2.03 7.32
CA ALA A 121 -13.17 -3.45 7.64
C ALA A 121 -12.75 -3.68 9.11
N ILE A 122 -11.74 -2.95 9.60
CA ILE A 122 -11.35 -3.00 11.01
C ILE A 122 -12.49 -2.47 11.89
N GLY A 123 -13.09 -1.34 11.51
CA GLY A 123 -14.23 -0.77 12.22
C GLY A 123 -15.42 -1.73 12.30
N SER A 124 -15.66 -2.52 11.25
CA SER A 124 -16.73 -3.52 11.23
C SER A 124 -16.45 -4.69 12.18
N ILE A 125 -15.20 -5.17 12.27
CA ILE A 125 -14.79 -6.20 13.25
C ILE A 125 -15.04 -5.69 14.66
N MET A 126 -14.58 -4.48 14.96
CA MET A 126 -14.73 -3.87 16.28
C MET A 126 -16.21 -3.73 16.67
N ALA A 127 -17.05 -3.25 15.74
CA ALA A 127 -18.47 -3.06 15.98
C ALA A 127 -19.28 -4.37 16.06
N ARG A 128 -18.86 -5.41 15.33
CA ARG A 128 -19.58 -6.69 15.19
C ARG A 128 -18.88 -7.85 15.87
N TRP A 129 -17.95 -7.58 16.79
CA TRP A 129 -17.16 -8.60 17.48
C TRP A 129 -18.02 -9.74 18.04
N ALA A 130 -19.05 -9.41 18.81
CA ALA A 130 -19.96 -10.38 19.41
C ALA A 130 -20.72 -11.26 18.41
N VAL A 131 -20.96 -10.75 17.20
CA VAL A 131 -21.61 -11.51 16.12
C VAL A 131 -20.61 -12.46 15.46
N ILE A 132 -19.35 -12.04 15.32
CA ILE A 132 -18.29 -12.82 14.65
C ILE A 132 -17.83 -13.97 15.54
N VAL A 133 -17.47 -13.69 16.81
CA VAL A 133 -16.92 -14.70 17.73
C VAL A 133 -17.97 -15.38 18.60
N GLY A 134 -19.18 -14.82 18.68
CA GLY A 134 -20.25 -15.28 19.53
C GLY A 134 -20.27 -14.63 20.92
N LEU A 135 -21.42 -14.73 21.59
CA LEU A 135 -21.68 -14.06 22.86
C LEU A 135 -20.79 -14.55 24.01
N ASP A 136 -20.44 -15.84 24.04
CA ASP A 136 -19.61 -16.40 25.11
C ASP A 136 -18.21 -15.80 25.08
N VAL A 137 -17.54 -15.85 23.92
CA VAL A 137 -16.20 -15.28 23.73
C VAL A 137 -16.20 -13.76 23.92
N ALA A 138 -17.21 -13.07 23.39
CA ALA A 138 -17.28 -11.61 23.50
C ALA A 138 -17.57 -11.08 24.91
N ARG A 139 -18.09 -11.91 25.82
CA ARG A 139 -18.27 -11.51 27.24
C ARG A 139 -16.94 -11.41 27.98
N HIS A 140 -15.97 -12.23 27.60
CA HIS A 140 -14.73 -12.40 28.34
C HIS A 140 -13.52 -11.78 27.62
N CYS A 141 -13.68 -11.32 26.37
CA CYS A 141 -12.64 -10.61 25.66
C CYS A 141 -13.17 -9.56 24.68
N GLU A 142 -12.41 -8.47 24.58
CA GLU A 142 -12.75 -7.33 23.72
C GLU A 142 -11.56 -6.95 22.84
N PRO A 143 -11.79 -6.58 21.57
CA PRO A 143 -10.74 -6.10 20.69
C PRO A 143 -10.38 -4.66 21.05
N GLU A 144 -9.09 -4.39 21.29
CA GLU A 144 -8.62 -3.05 21.70
C GLU A 144 -8.07 -2.23 20.53
N ARG A 145 -7.24 -2.87 19.71
CA ARG A 145 -6.48 -2.19 18.67
C ARG A 145 -6.14 -3.14 17.54
N PHE A 146 -6.03 -2.59 16.35
CA PHE A 146 -5.45 -3.26 15.20
C PHE A 146 -4.23 -2.48 14.70
N ASP A 147 -3.11 -3.18 14.45
CA ASP A 147 -1.89 -2.59 13.85
C ASP A 147 -1.27 -3.57 12.86
N ARG A 148 -1.04 -3.13 11.62
CA ARG A 148 -0.31 -3.89 10.58
C ARG A 148 -0.70 -5.38 10.47
N GLY A 149 -2.00 -5.67 10.48
CA GLY A 149 -2.51 -7.05 10.38
C GLY A 149 -2.61 -7.77 11.72
N VAL A 150 -2.20 -7.16 12.83
CA VAL A 150 -2.27 -7.75 14.16
C VAL A 150 -3.48 -7.18 14.90
N LEU A 151 -4.47 -8.03 15.18
CA LEU A 151 -5.59 -7.69 16.04
C LEU A 151 -5.20 -7.96 17.50
N THR A 152 -5.20 -6.92 18.32
CA THR A 152 -4.94 -7.02 19.75
C THR A 152 -6.26 -7.16 20.51
N VAL A 153 -6.41 -8.26 21.23
CA VAL A 153 -7.60 -8.57 22.04
C VAL A 153 -7.19 -8.66 23.50
N ARG A 154 -7.97 -8.03 24.38
CA ARG A 154 -7.79 -8.10 25.82
C ARG A 154 -8.80 -9.05 26.42
N ALA A 155 -8.32 -10.02 27.18
CA ALA A 155 -9.13 -10.91 27.99
C ALA A 155 -9.34 -10.33 29.40
N GLU A 156 -10.46 -10.66 30.02
CA GLU A 156 -10.81 -10.26 31.38
C GLU A 156 -9.93 -10.94 32.45
N SER A 157 -9.47 -12.16 32.20
CA SER A 157 -8.70 -12.97 33.15
C SER A 157 -7.51 -13.65 32.47
N SER A 158 -6.48 -13.99 33.25
CA SER A 158 -5.32 -14.70 32.73
C SER A 158 -5.66 -16.13 32.30
N ALA A 159 -6.63 -16.76 32.95
CA ALA A 159 -7.14 -18.08 32.57
C ALA A 159 -7.83 -18.00 31.19
N TRP A 160 -8.71 -17.01 31.00
CA TRP A 160 -9.36 -16.76 29.71
C TRP A 160 -8.37 -16.40 28.61
N ALA A 161 -7.34 -15.62 28.92
CA ALA A 161 -6.27 -15.33 27.97
C ALA A 161 -5.54 -16.59 27.49
N ALA A 162 -5.32 -17.57 28.38
CA ALA A 162 -4.71 -18.85 28.01
C ALA A 162 -5.64 -19.69 27.13
N GLN A 163 -6.93 -19.77 27.47
CA GLN A 163 -7.94 -20.45 26.66
C GLN A 163 -8.05 -19.83 25.26
N LEU A 164 -8.10 -18.50 25.18
CA LEU A 164 -8.21 -17.76 23.92
C LEU A 164 -7.02 -18.02 22.98
N ARG A 165 -5.82 -18.26 23.53
CA ARG A 165 -4.64 -18.63 22.71
C ARG A 165 -4.82 -19.97 22.01
N GLY A 166 -5.51 -20.92 22.64
CA GLY A 166 -5.88 -22.19 22.01
C GLY A 166 -6.91 -22.02 20.89
N PHE A 167 -7.82 -21.04 21.02
CA PHE A 167 -8.86 -20.75 20.02
C PHE A 167 -8.46 -19.73 18.97
N ALA A 168 -7.26 -19.13 19.07
CA ALA A 168 -6.78 -18.12 18.15
C ALA A 168 -6.87 -18.53 16.66
N PRO A 169 -6.50 -19.77 16.25
CA PRO A 169 -6.62 -20.19 14.84
C PRO A 169 -8.06 -20.17 14.34
N THR A 170 -9.01 -20.60 15.17
CA THR A 170 -10.44 -20.62 14.84
C THR A 170 -10.97 -19.19 14.68
N ILE A 171 -10.59 -18.29 15.59
CA ILE A 171 -11.00 -16.88 15.55
C ILE A 171 -10.46 -16.19 14.29
N LEU A 172 -9.20 -16.46 13.93
CA LEU A 172 -8.61 -15.93 12.70
C LEU A 172 -9.38 -16.38 11.46
N GLN A 173 -9.78 -17.66 11.39
CA GLN A 173 -10.61 -18.16 10.28
C GLN A 173 -12.00 -17.50 10.22
N LEU A 174 -12.62 -17.23 11.36
CA LEU A 174 -13.90 -16.53 11.41
C LEU A 174 -13.77 -15.08 10.91
N LEU A 175 -12.70 -14.38 11.33
CA LEU A 175 -12.41 -13.02 10.88
C LEU A 175 -12.12 -12.97 9.36
N GLU A 176 -11.35 -13.93 8.86
CA GLU A 176 -11.05 -14.05 7.42
C GLU A 176 -12.32 -14.30 6.58
N ARG A 177 -13.26 -15.10 7.08
CA ARG A 177 -14.55 -15.33 6.40
C ARG A 177 -15.44 -14.09 6.34
N GLU A 178 -15.44 -13.26 7.37
CA GLU A 178 -16.31 -12.08 7.43
C GLU A 178 -15.76 -10.91 6.60
N VAL A 179 -14.44 -10.72 6.63
CA VAL A 179 -13.81 -9.48 6.12
C VAL A 179 -12.93 -9.71 4.90
N GLY A 180 -12.55 -10.97 4.66
CA GLY A 180 -11.72 -11.38 3.54
C GLY A 180 -10.28 -11.76 3.96
N PRO A 181 -9.57 -12.45 3.04
CA PRO A 181 -8.23 -12.94 3.29
C PRO A 181 -7.20 -11.82 3.46
N GLY A 182 -6.24 -12.05 4.35
CA GLY A 182 -5.04 -11.20 4.49
C GLY A 182 -5.23 -9.88 5.25
N LEU A 183 -6.42 -9.59 5.78
CA LEU A 183 -6.62 -8.40 6.62
C LEU A 183 -6.11 -8.61 8.05
N VAL A 184 -6.49 -9.72 8.70
CA VAL A 184 -5.98 -10.11 10.02
C VAL A 184 -4.99 -11.25 9.83
N LEU A 185 -3.71 -10.96 10.07
CA LEU A 185 -2.60 -11.91 9.95
C LEU A 185 -2.31 -12.61 11.29
N GLU A 186 -2.48 -11.90 12.39
CA GLU A 186 -2.13 -12.40 13.73
C GLU A 186 -3.13 -11.91 14.77
N LEU A 187 -3.41 -12.77 15.76
CA LEU A 187 -4.21 -12.44 16.93
C LEU A 187 -3.29 -12.33 18.15
N ARG A 188 -3.10 -11.11 18.64
CA ARG A 188 -2.32 -10.84 19.86
C ARG A 188 -3.23 -10.78 21.07
N ILE A 189 -3.03 -11.71 22.00
CA ILE A 189 -3.88 -11.84 23.19
C ILE A 189 -3.17 -11.25 24.41
N LEU A 190 -3.78 -10.21 24.97
CA LEU A 190 -3.39 -9.60 26.23
C LEU A 190 -4.23 -10.19 27.36
N GLY A 191 -3.59 -10.50 28.49
CA GLY A 191 -4.32 -10.74 29.73
C GLY A 191 -4.84 -9.44 30.35
N PRO A 192 -5.60 -9.52 31.45
CA PRO A 192 -5.89 -8.34 32.24
C PRO A 192 -4.58 -7.67 32.66
N GLY A 193 -4.55 -6.34 32.69
CA GLY A 193 -3.35 -5.57 33.04
C GLY A 193 -2.72 -6.11 34.34
N GLY A 194 -1.65 -6.89 34.18
CA GLY A 194 -1.08 -7.65 35.28
C GLY A 194 -0.33 -6.74 36.25
N PRO A 195 -0.36 -7.01 37.55
CA PRO A 195 0.41 -6.19 38.49
C PRO A 195 1.90 -6.39 38.23
N SER A 196 2.65 -5.31 38.07
CA SER A 196 4.10 -5.39 37.93
C SER A 196 4.74 -5.54 39.31
N TRP A 197 5.24 -6.74 39.64
CA TRP A 197 5.98 -6.97 40.89
C TRP A 197 7.41 -6.40 40.90
N ARG A 198 7.85 -5.79 39.79
CA ARG A 198 9.08 -4.98 39.76
C ARG A 198 8.84 -3.67 40.49
N ARG A 199 9.19 -3.63 41.78
CA ARG A 199 9.28 -2.39 42.55
C ARG A 199 10.74 -1.91 42.60
N GLY A 200 11.02 -0.80 41.90
CA GLY A 200 12.23 0.00 42.08
C GLY A 200 13.55 -0.62 41.60
N ARG A 201 14.64 0.11 41.84
CA ARG A 201 16.01 -0.23 41.38
C ARG A 201 16.64 -1.40 42.16
N LEU A 202 16.05 -1.79 43.29
CA LEU A 202 16.56 -2.82 44.22
C LEU A 202 15.61 -4.03 44.30
N SER A 203 15.09 -4.51 43.17
CA SER A 203 14.20 -5.67 43.15
C SER A 203 15.00 -6.97 43.31
N VAL A 204 14.74 -7.72 44.39
CA VAL A 204 15.33 -9.03 44.65
C VAL A 204 14.62 -10.09 43.81
N ARG A 205 15.40 -11.03 43.24
CA ARG A 205 14.91 -12.15 42.44
C ARG A 205 14.31 -13.23 43.37
N GLY A 206 13.13 -12.96 43.92
CA GLY A 206 12.34 -13.92 44.70
C GLY A 206 11.58 -14.93 43.83
N ARG A 207 11.05 -16.01 44.44
CA ARG A 207 10.08 -16.89 43.77
C ARG A 207 8.87 -16.04 43.41
N GLY A 208 8.65 -15.84 42.11
CA GLY A 208 7.52 -15.09 41.57
C GLY A 208 6.16 -15.63 42.04
N PRO A 209 5.05 -15.02 41.58
CA PRO A 209 3.70 -15.37 42.03
C PRO A 209 3.46 -16.88 41.89
N ARG A 210 3.09 -17.54 42.98
CA ARG A 210 2.74 -18.97 43.01
C ARG A 210 1.22 -19.04 42.97
N ASP A 211 0.70 -19.42 41.80
CA ASP A 211 -0.62 -20.04 41.65
C ASP A 211 -1.89 -19.19 41.89
N THR A 212 -1.88 -17.85 41.77
CA THR A 212 -3.06 -17.03 42.16
C THR A 212 -3.74 -16.22 41.06
N TYR A 213 -3.90 -16.72 39.84
CA TYR A 213 -4.78 -16.04 38.88
C TYR A 213 -5.72 -17.01 38.17
N GLY A 214 -6.83 -17.28 38.85
CA GLY A 214 -8.10 -17.59 38.19
C GLY A 214 -8.68 -16.33 37.55
#